data_AF-A0A839NXS7-F1
#
_entry.id   AF-A0A839NXS7-F1
#
_cell.length_a   1.000
_cell.length_b   1.000
_cell.length_c   1.000
_cell.angle_alpha   90.00
_cell.angle_beta   90.00
_cell.angle_gamma   90.00
#
_symmetry.space_group_name_H-M   'P 1'
#
loop_
_entity.id
_entity.type
_entity.pdbx_description
1 polymer ?
#
loop_
_entity_poly.entity_id
_entity_poly.type
_entity_poly.pdbx_seq_one_letter_code
_entity_poly.pdbx_strand_id
1 'polypeptide(L)'
;MRRVLLATLPALSALALLAAVPARAESSEGARHAAWQTCLDETFAEQVRTTSRSFAATKAVSTCRDREEAYLGVLAGSPFLDGEDVARIRPALVARARDRLMGERRYSAL
;
A
#
# COMPACT_ATOMS: atom_id res chain seq x y z
N MET A 1 -49.23 -42.70 -25.40
CA MET A 1 -48.58 -41.54 -24.75
C MET A 1 -47.09 -41.83 -24.66
N ARG A 2 -46.26 -40.91 -25.19
CA ARG A 2 -44.90 -41.14 -25.68
C ARG A 2 -43.87 -40.94 -24.56
N ARG A 3 -42.93 -41.88 -24.38
CA ARG A 3 -41.71 -41.75 -23.55
C ARG A 3 -40.72 -40.81 -24.23
N VAL A 4 -40.08 -39.89 -23.50
CA VAL A 4 -38.70 -39.42 -23.75
C VAL A 4 -38.06 -39.02 -22.40
N LEU A 5 -37.07 -39.80 -21.96
CA LEU A 5 -35.97 -39.39 -21.06
C LEU A 5 -34.93 -38.61 -21.89
N LEU A 6 -34.13 -37.74 -21.24
CA LEU A 6 -33.07 -36.83 -21.75
C LEU A 6 -33.53 -35.36 -21.65
N ALA A 7 -32.81 -34.41 -21.06
CA ALA A 7 -31.44 -34.41 -20.58
C ALA A 7 -31.34 -33.39 -19.43
N THR A 8 -30.66 -33.82 -18.39
CA THR A 8 -29.95 -32.99 -17.41
C THR A 8 -29.17 -31.87 -18.11
N LEU A 9 -29.44 -30.60 -17.76
CA LEU A 9 -28.59 -29.40 -17.83
C LEU A 9 -29.52 -28.20 -17.51
N PRO A 10 -29.32 -27.45 -16.40
CA PRO A 10 -28.16 -26.57 -16.30
C PRO A 10 -27.65 -26.44 -14.84
N ALA A 11 -26.68 -27.25 -14.44
CA ALA A 11 -25.91 -27.03 -13.21
C ALA A 11 -24.56 -26.33 -13.50
N LEU A 12 -24.51 -25.50 -14.56
CA LEU A 12 -23.30 -24.80 -15.02
C LEU A 12 -23.42 -23.26 -14.93
N SER A 13 -24.43 -22.74 -14.23
CA SER A 13 -24.65 -21.29 -14.12
C SER A 13 -24.10 -20.67 -12.83
N ALA A 14 -23.45 -21.45 -11.95
CA ALA A 14 -23.06 -20.98 -10.61
C ALA A 14 -21.55 -20.62 -10.46
N LEU A 15 -20.75 -20.65 -11.53
CA LEU A 15 -19.30 -20.38 -11.45
C LEU A 15 -18.85 -18.97 -11.89
N ALA A 16 -19.77 -18.06 -12.23
CA ALA A 16 -19.41 -16.73 -12.76
C ALA A 16 -19.35 -15.60 -11.70
N LEU A 17 -19.40 -15.92 -10.40
CA LEU A 17 -19.42 -14.92 -9.31
C LEU A 17 -18.08 -14.75 -8.56
N LEU A 18 -17.02 -15.46 -8.96
CA LEU A 18 -15.71 -15.42 -8.33
C LEU A 18 -14.68 -14.72 -9.22
N ALA A 19 -14.80 -13.40 -9.38
CA ALA A 19 -13.67 -12.47 -9.60
C ALA A 19 -14.16 -11.05 -9.98
N ALA A 20 -15.20 -10.52 -9.33
CA ALA A 20 -15.36 -9.07 -9.27
C ALA A 20 -14.39 -8.53 -8.20
N VAL A 21 -13.09 -8.70 -8.42
CA VAL A 21 -12.10 -7.90 -7.70
C VAL A 21 -12.36 -6.47 -8.18
N PRO A 22 -12.72 -5.52 -7.31
CA PRO A 22 -12.83 -4.15 -7.76
C PRO A 22 -11.45 -3.79 -8.28
N ALA A 23 -11.33 -3.61 -9.59
CA ALA A 23 -10.22 -2.90 -10.19
C ALA A 23 -10.33 -1.49 -9.62
N ARG A 24 -9.74 -1.29 -8.44
CA ARG A 24 -9.55 0.04 -7.88
C ARG A 24 -8.79 0.77 -8.96
N ALA A 25 -9.43 1.72 -9.63
CA ALA A 25 -8.74 2.66 -10.48
C ALA A 25 -7.60 3.21 -9.60
N GLU A 26 -6.38 2.78 -9.90
CA GLU A 26 -5.25 3.05 -9.05
C GLU A 26 -5.04 4.56 -9.11
N SER A 27 -5.42 5.25 -8.04
CA SER A 27 -5.21 6.69 -7.99
C SER A 27 -3.72 6.92 -8.11
N SER A 28 -3.34 7.99 -8.80
CA SER A 28 -1.93 8.30 -8.99
C SER A 28 -1.22 8.54 -7.63
N GLU A 29 -1.99 8.88 -6.59
CA GLU A 29 -1.59 8.91 -5.18
C GLU A 29 -1.34 7.50 -4.63
N GLY A 30 -2.31 6.59 -4.76
CA GLY A 30 -2.21 5.21 -4.27
C GLY A 30 -1.02 4.45 -4.86
N ALA A 31 -0.79 4.59 -6.16
CA ALA A 31 0.37 3.99 -6.84
C ALA A 31 1.70 4.51 -6.28
N ARG A 32 1.80 5.83 -6.04
CA ARG A 32 3.02 6.45 -5.49
C ARG A 32 3.23 6.09 -4.02
N HIS A 33 2.15 6.04 -3.24
CA HIS A 33 2.18 5.56 -1.87
C HIS A 33 2.68 4.10 -1.82
N ALA A 34 2.13 3.23 -2.65
CA ALA A 34 2.55 1.83 -2.75
C ALA A 34 4.02 1.72 -3.14
N ALA A 35 4.47 2.46 -4.17
CA ALA A 35 5.88 2.47 -4.58
C ALA A 35 6.83 2.92 -3.45
N TRP A 36 6.42 3.91 -2.65
CA TRP A 36 7.19 4.33 -1.48
C TRP A 36 7.21 3.25 -0.38
N GLN A 37 6.07 2.62 -0.06
CA GLN A 37 6.02 1.52 0.91
C GLN A 37 6.86 0.32 0.48
N THR A 38 6.80 -0.08 -0.79
CA THR A 38 7.63 -1.16 -1.35
C THR A 38 9.12 -0.86 -1.19
N CYS A 39 9.57 0.36 -1.53
CA CYS A 39 10.96 0.77 -1.34
C CYS A 39 11.40 0.63 0.12
N LEU A 40 10.55 1.09 1.06
CA LEU A 40 10.84 1.01 2.50
C LEU A 40 11.01 -0.43 2.96
N ASP A 41 10.08 -1.31 2.56
CA ASP A 41 10.08 -2.72 2.96
C ASP A 41 11.27 -3.47 2.37
N GLU A 42 11.59 -3.27 1.09
CA GLU A 42 12.73 -3.89 0.42
C GLU A 42 14.06 -3.45 1.02
N THR A 43 14.26 -2.13 1.18
CA THR A 43 15.49 -1.58 1.76
C THR A 43 15.66 -2.02 3.22
N PHE A 44 14.58 -2.02 3.99
CA PHE A 44 14.63 -2.49 5.38
C PHE A 44 14.97 -3.98 5.46
N ALA A 45 14.32 -4.82 4.65
CA ALA A 45 14.56 -6.26 4.60
C ALA A 45 15.99 -6.59 4.16
N GLU A 46 16.61 -5.74 3.34
CA GLU A 46 18.02 -5.83 3.01
C GLU A 46 18.92 -5.52 4.21
N GLN A 47 18.74 -4.35 4.83
CA GLN A 47 19.63 -3.84 5.86
C GLN A 47 19.52 -4.60 7.18
N VAL A 48 18.33 -5.08 7.55
CA VAL A 48 18.10 -5.74 8.85
C VAL A 48 18.82 -7.10 8.96
N ARG A 49 19.31 -7.65 7.85
CA ARG A 49 20.10 -8.90 7.86
C ARG A 49 21.50 -8.72 8.45
N THR A 50 22.05 -7.51 8.42
CA THR A 50 23.46 -7.24 8.79
C THR A 50 23.63 -6.08 9.77
N THR A 51 22.55 -5.38 10.13
CA THR A 51 22.59 -4.19 10.99
C THR A 51 21.50 -4.23 12.06
N SER A 52 21.53 -3.28 13.00
CA SER A 52 20.46 -3.14 13.97
C SER A 52 19.15 -2.70 13.30
N ARG A 53 18.02 -3.08 13.90
CA ARG A 53 16.69 -2.74 13.40
C ARG A 53 16.47 -1.21 13.28
N SER A 54 16.95 -0.45 14.26
CA SER A 54 16.85 1.02 14.26
C SER A 54 17.68 1.66 13.15
N PHE A 55 18.89 1.13 12.89
CA PHE A 55 19.72 1.55 11.77
C PHE A 55 19.05 1.21 10.44
N ALA A 56 18.57 -0.02 10.26
CA ALA A 56 17.87 -0.45 9.05
C ALA A 56 16.64 0.41 8.74
N ALA A 57 15.85 0.76 9.76
CA ALA A 57 14.67 1.63 9.59
C ALA A 57 15.07 3.06 9.19
N THR A 58 16.09 3.63 9.84
CA THR A 58 16.63 4.95 9.48
C THR A 58 17.18 4.96 8.06
N LYS A 59 17.93 3.90 7.70
CA LYS A 59 18.51 3.76 6.38
C LYS A 59 17.43 3.64 5.31
N ALA A 60 16.40 2.82 5.52
CA ALA A 60 15.28 2.67 4.59
C ALA A 60 14.59 4.01 4.31
N VAL A 61 14.26 4.79 5.34
CA VAL A 61 13.65 6.12 5.17
C VAL A 61 14.57 7.05 4.38
N SER A 62 15.87 7.10 4.71
CA SER A 62 16.81 7.97 4.01
C SER A 62 17.04 7.56 2.54
N THR A 63 17.07 6.26 2.24
CA THR A 63 17.28 5.74 0.88
C THR A 63 16.05 5.98 0.00
N CYS A 64 14.84 5.89 0.56
CA CYS A 64 13.59 6.00 -0.19
C CYS A 64 13.05 7.43 -0.33
N ARG A 65 13.91 8.44 -0.13
CA ARG A 65 13.58 9.87 -0.15
C ARG A 65 12.91 10.32 -1.45
N ASP A 66 13.43 9.91 -2.61
CA ASP A 66 12.87 10.33 -3.90
C ASP A 66 11.44 9.81 -4.12
N ARG A 67 11.14 8.60 -3.61
CA ARG A 67 9.80 8.01 -3.69
C ARG A 67 8.83 8.68 -2.71
N GLU A 68 9.32 9.06 -1.53
CA GLU A 68 8.59 9.90 -0.57
C GLU A 68 8.20 11.23 -1.23
N GLU A 69 9.16 11.93 -1.83
CA GLU A 69 8.93 13.24 -2.46
C GLU A 69 7.96 13.15 -3.64
N ALA A 70 8.04 12.09 -4.46
CA ALA A 70 7.08 11.85 -5.52
C ALA A 70 5.64 11.64 -4.99
N TYR A 71 5.48 10.88 -3.90
CA TYR A 71 4.18 10.68 -3.25
C TYR A 71 3.63 12.00 -2.69
N LEU A 72 4.45 12.73 -1.95
CA LEU A 72 4.09 14.02 -1.36
C LEU A 72 3.77 15.08 -2.42
N GLY A 73 4.45 15.05 -3.57
CA GLY A 73 4.18 15.95 -4.68
C GLY A 73 2.78 15.77 -5.27
N VAL A 74 2.25 14.54 -5.28
CA VAL A 74 0.85 14.31 -5.69
C VAL A 74 -0.14 14.74 -4.64
N LEU A 75 0.17 14.56 -3.36
CA LEU A 75 -0.68 15.09 -2.28
C LEU A 75 -0.79 16.61 -2.36
N ALA A 76 0.32 17.31 -2.60
CA ALA A 76 0.34 18.77 -2.72
C ALA A 76 -0.41 19.30 -3.97
N GLY A 77 -0.67 18.43 -4.95
CA GLY A 77 -1.51 18.75 -6.12
C GLY A 77 -3.00 18.48 -5.88
N SER A 78 -3.38 18.00 -4.70
CA SER A 78 -4.77 17.73 -4.31
C SER A 78 -5.49 19.03 -3.92
N PRO A 79 -6.81 19.15 -4.16
CA PRO A 79 -7.59 20.30 -3.69
C PRO A 79 -7.62 20.50 -2.17
N PHE A 80 -7.20 19.49 -1.41
CA PHE A 80 -7.33 19.46 0.05
C PHE A 80 -6.01 19.71 0.81
N LEU A 81 -4.88 19.59 0.13
CA LEU A 81 -3.55 19.72 0.73
C LEU A 81 -2.68 20.55 -0.19
N ASP A 82 -2.11 21.63 0.33
CA ASP A 82 -1.08 22.40 -0.38
C ASP A 82 0.34 21.95 0.03
N GLY A 83 1.34 22.59 -0.56
CA GLY A 83 2.75 22.30 -0.27
C GLY A 83 3.17 22.58 1.18
N GLU A 84 2.53 23.54 1.85
CA GLU A 84 2.83 23.88 3.24
C GLU A 84 2.24 22.83 4.19
N ASP A 85 1.00 22.42 3.95
CA ASP A 85 0.37 21.33 4.69
C ASP A 85 1.17 20.04 4.55
N VAL A 86 1.61 19.72 3.33
CA VAL A 86 2.50 18.58 3.06
C VAL A 86 3.83 18.70 3.81
N ALA A 87 4.44 19.90 3.83
CA ALA A 87 5.67 20.12 4.59
C ALA A 87 5.47 19.94 6.11
N ARG A 88 4.30 20.32 6.63
CA ARG A 88 3.92 20.17 8.04
C ARG A 88 3.69 18.72 8.43
N ILE A 89 3.05 17.91 7.59
CA ILE A 89 2.76 16.49 7.90
C ILE A 89 3.96 15.57 7.67
N ARG A 90 4.91 15.94 6.81
CA ARG A 90 6.03 15.08 6.39
C ARG A 90 6.82 14.49 7.57
N PRO A 91 7.22 15.25 8.62
CA PRO A 91 7.97 14.67 9.74
C PRO A 91 7.20 13.58 10.47
N ALA A 92 5.89 13.76 10.69
CA ALA A 92 5.04 12.78 11.34
C ALA A 92 4.83 11.53 10.47
N LEU A 93 4.67 11.73 9.16
CA LEU A 93 4.56 10.65 8.17
C LEU A 93 5.83 9.78 8.17
N VAL A 94 7.01 10.41 8.11
CA VAL A 94 8.31 9.73 8.16
C VAL A 94 8.51 8.99 9.48
N ALA A 95 8.18 9.62 10.61
CA ALA A 95 8.26 8.98 11.92
C ALA A 95 7.37 7.73 11.98
N ARG A 96 6.13 7.81 11.48
CA ARG A 96 5.21 6.67 11.44
C ARG A 96 5.71 5.53 10.56
N ALA A 97 6.28 5.85 9.39
CA ALA A 97 6.89 4.85 8.53
C ALA A 97 8.06 4.13 9.24
N ARG A 98 8.92 4.88 9.92
CA ARG A 98 10.02 4.31 10.70
C ARG A 98 9.52 3.44 11.86
N ASP A 99 8.56 3.92 12.64
CA ASP A 99 7.98 3.19 13.78
C ASP A 99 7.34 1.86 13.29
N ARG A 100 6.63 1.88 12.15
CA ARG A 100 6.12 0.66 11.49
C ARG A 100 7.24 -0.35 11.21
N LEU A 101 8.34 0.08 10.59
CA LEU A 101 9.49 -0.79 10.27
C LEU A 101 10.14 -1.34 11.54
N MET A 102 10.23 -0.53 12.60
CA MET A 102 10.73 -0.96 13.90
C MET A 102 9.82 -1.98 14.58
N GLY A 103 8.61 -2.22 14.07
CA GLY A 103 7.62 -3.09 14.72
C GLY A 103 6.95 -2.40 15.91
N GLU A 104 7.21 -1.11 16.09
CA GLU A 104 6.53 -0.25 17.04
C GLU A 104 5.16 0.08 16.44
N ARG A 105 4.24 -0.88 16.54
CA ARG A 105 2.83 -0.50 16.57
C ARG A 105 2.64 0.29 17.84
N ARG A 106 2.85 1.61 17.81
CA ARG A 106 2.16 2.48 18.77
C ARG A 106 0.70 2.10 18.62
N TYR A 107 0.17 1.48 19.67
CA TYR A 107 -1.26 1.33 19.85
C TYR A 107 -1.88 2.65 19.41
N SER A 108 -2.78 2.60 18.44
CA SER A 108 -3.83 3.62 18.33
C SER A 108 -4.53 3.62 19.69
N ALA A 109 -3.99 4.37 20.63
CA ALA A 109 -4.74 4.82 21.79
C ALA A 109 -5.75 5.80 21.21
N LEU A 110 -6.96 5.28 21.06
CA LEU A 110 -8.26 5.95 21.13
C LEU A 110 -8.40 7.23 20.28
#